data_AF-A0A4Q4D3F3-F1
#
_entry.id   AF-A0A4Q4D3F3-F1
#
_cell.length_a   1.000
_cell.length_b   1.000
_cell.length_c   1.000
_cell.angle_alpha   90.00
_cell.angle_beta   90.00
_cell.angle_gamma   90.00
#
_symmetry.space_group_name_H-M   'P 1'
#
loop_
_entity.id
_entity.type
_entity.pdbx_description
1 polymer ?
#
loop_
_entity_poly.entity_id
_entity_poly.type
_entity_poly.pdbx_seq_one_letter_code
_entity_poly.pdbx_strand_id
1 'polypeptide(L)'
;MDEVLLRSLTPSVISVLVRRGADFAAAEDAVQDALVEAVRVWPDDPPRDPKGWLVTVAWRRFIDATRSESSRRLREERVEDEPEPGHASGSDDTLQLYFLCAHPSLSPSSAVALTLRAVGGLTTRQVAEAYLVPEATMAQRISRAKRTLADVRLDQPGDVATVLRVLYLVFNEGYSGDVDLAAEAIRLTRLLSGLIDHPEVLGLLALMLLHHARRPARTRADGGLVTLAEQDRSLWDTAMIAEGVGILQRALARDRLGEYQAQAAVAALHADAPSTDETDWVQVVEWYDELLRITDSPVVRLNRAVAV
;
A
#
# COMPACT_ATOMS: atom_id res chain seq x y z
N MET A 1 -2.31 10.37 -32.16
CA MET A 1 -1.20 10.12 -31.22
C MET A 1 0.05 10.79 -31.78
N ASP A 2 0.72 11.64 -31.00
CA ASP A 2 1.91 12.36 -31.44
C ASP A 2 3.17 11.53 -31.13
N GLU A 3 3.65 10.79 -32.13
CA GLU A 3 4.87 9.99 -32.02
C GLU A 3 6.13 10.83 -31.75
N VAL A 4 6.14 12.09 -32.19
CA VAL A 4 7.26 13.01 -31.99
C VAL A 4 7.32 13.43 -30.53
N LEU A 5 6.17 13.71 -29.92
CA LEU A 5 6.06 13.99 -28.49
C LEU A 5 6.55 12.81 -27.65
N LEU A 6 6.08 11.59 -27.91
CA LEU A 6 6.50 10.40 -27.16
C LEU A 6 8.03 10.18 -27.23
N ARG A 7 8.62 10.23 -28.43
CA ARG A 7 10.07 10.09 -28.62
C ARG A 7 10.87 11.18 -27.89
N SER A 8 10.34 12.39 -27.82
CA SER A 8 11.01 13.49 -27.10
C SER A 8 10.99 13.32 -25.57
N LEU A 9 9.98 12.63 -25.03
CA LEU A 9 9.82 12.42 -23.60
C LEU A 9 10.61 11.21 -23.09
N THR A 10 10.82 10.17 -23.89
CA THR A 10 11.48 8.92 -23.51
C THR A 10 12.81 9.12 -22.75
N PRO A 11 13.78 9.91 -23.23
CA PRO A 11 15.07 10.08 -22.53
C PRO A 11 14.90 10.76 -21.16
N SER A 12 13.93 11.68 -21.05
CA SER A 12 13.64 12.36 -19.80
C SER A 12 13.01 11.42 -18.77
N VAL A 13 12.11 10.53 -19.19
CA VAL A 13 11.45 9.56 -18.33
C VAL A 13 12.46 8.50 -17.85
N ILE A 14 13.30 7.95 -18.74
CA ILE A 14 14.38 7.03 -18.37
C ILE A 14 15.33 7.68 -17.36
N SER A 15 15.75 8.94 -17.59
CA SER A 15 16.61 9.67 -16.65
C SER A 15 15.96 9.88 -15.28
N VAL A 16 14.64 10.02 -15.21
CA VAL A 16 13.91 10.06 -13.94
C VAL A 16 13.96 8.70 -13.23
N LEU A 17 13.71 7.59 -13.94
CA LEU A 17 13.78 6.24 -13.36
C LEU A 17 15.19 5.86 -12.88
N VAL A 18 16.23 6.25 -13.63
CA VAL A 18 17.63 6.02 -13.24
C VAL A 18 18.05 6.88 -12.05
N ARG A 19 17.57 8.13 -11.94
CA ARG A 19 17.79 8.93 -10.71
C ARG A 19 17.05 8.36 -9.51
N ARG A 20 15.88 7.77 -9.77
CA ARG A 20 15.13 6.88 -8.87
C ARG A 20 15.73 5.49 -8.81
N GLY A 21 17.03 5.34 -9.12
CA GLY A 21 17.90 4.17 -9.13
C GLY A 21 17.32 2.82 -9.52
N ALA A 22 16.49 2.78 -10.54
CA ALA A 22 16.51 1.67 -11.47
C ALA A 22 17.88 1.64 -12.18
N ASP A 23 18.42 0.47 -12.48
CA ASP A 23 19.51 0.41 -13.46
C ASP A 23 18.98 0.83 -14.84
N PHE A 24 19.90 1.21 -15.73
CA PHE A 24 19.52 1.79 -17.02
C PHE A 24 18.70 0.83 -17.88
N ALA A 25 19.04 -0.45 -17.90
CA ALA A 25 18.35 -1.44 -18.73
C ALA A 25 16.91 -1.66 -18.23
N ALA A 26 16.74 -1.85 -16.92
CA ALA A 26 15.41 -2.00 -16.34
C ALA A 26 14.55 -0.72 -16.44
N ALA A 27 15.18 0.46 -16.39
CA ALA A 27 14.51 1.73 -16.63
C ALA A 27 14.05 1.86 -18.09
N GLU A 28 14.86 1.42 -19.05
CA GLU A 28 14.52 1.41 -20.47
C GLU A 28 13.33 0.48 -20.74
N ASP A 29 13.39 -0.76 -20.28
CA ASP A 29 12.32 -1.76 -20.45
C ASP A 29 10.99 -1.27 -19.86
N ALA A 30 11.03 -0.74 -18.63
CA ALA A 30 9.83 -0.24 -17.98
C ALA A 30 9.21 0.97 -18.69
N VAL A 31 10.04 1.82 -19.32
CA VAL A 31 9.56 2.92 -20.17
C VAL A 31 8.96 2.40 -21.47
N GLN A 32 9.54 1.37 -22.09
CA GLN A 32 8.95 0.74 -23.27
C GLN A 32 7.56 0.18 -22.98
N ASP A 33 7.38 -0.50 -21.84
CA ASP A 33 6.07 -1.00 -21.41
C ASP A 33 5.06 0.13 -21.17
N ALA A 34 5.51 1.25 -20.59
CA ALA A 34 4.66 2.42 -20.40
C ALA A 34 4.26 3.08 -21.73
N LEU A 35 5.16 3.09 -22.73
CA LEU A 35 4.86 3.57 -24.07
C LEU A 35 3.83 2.67 -24.77
N VAL A 36 3.94 1.34 -24.61
CA VAL A 36 2.93 0.40 -25.13
C VAL A 36 1.56 0.67 -24.53
N GLU A 37 1.49 0.94 -23.22
CA GLU A 37 0.23 1.29 -22.55
C GLU A 37 -0.31 2.65 -23.03
N ALA A 38 0.56 3.63 -23.26
CA ALA A 38 0.17 4.93 -23.81
C ALA A 38 -0.49 4.80 -25.19
N VAL A 39 0.04 3.93 -26.07
CA VAL A 39 -0.57 3.67 -27.38
C VAL A 39 -1.99 3.10 -27.24
N ARG A 40 -2.26 2.33 -26.19
CA ARG A 40 -3.58 1.72 -25.95
C ARG A 40 -4.59 2.71 -25.37
N VAL A 41 -4.19 3.54 -24.42
CA VAL A 41 -5.13 4.33 -23.60
C VAL A 41 -5.31 5.77 -24.11
N TRP A 42 -4.25 6.40 -24.64
CA TRP A 42 -4.31 7.81 -25.03
C TRP A 42 -5.17 8.16 -26.24
N PRO A 43 -5.48 7.26 -27.20
CA PRO A 43 -6.45 7.56 -28.25
C PRO A 43 -7.83 7.94 -27.71
N ASP A 44 -8.24 7.34 -26.58
CA ASP A 44 -9.55 7.53 -25.97
C ASP A 44 -9.49 8.54 -24.80
N ASP A 45 -8.42 8.54 -24.00
CA ASP A 45 -8.24 9.42 -22.84
C ASP A 45 -6.79 9.91 -22.70
N PRO A 46 -6.39 11.00 -23.39
CA PRO A 46 -5.03 11.52 -23.32
C PRO A 46 -4.79 12.29 -22.01
N PRO A 47 -3.70 11.99 -21.27
CA PRO A 47 -3.40 12.66 -20.01
C PRO A 47 -3.02 14.13 -20.20
N ARG A 48 -3.40 14.97 -19.22
CA ARG A 48 -3.03 16.40 -19.18
C ARG A 48 -1.53 16.63 -19.03
N ASP A 49 -0.83 15.71 -18.36
CA ASP A 49 0.63 15.67 -18.27
C ASP A 49 1.16 14.32 -18.80
N PRO A 50 1.49 14.23 -20.09
CA PRO A 50 2.04 13.02 -20.71
C PRO A 50 3.33 12.52 -20.06
N LYS A 51 4.18 13.43 -19.58
CA LYS A 51 5.46 13.07 -18.95
C LYS A 51 5.24 12.49 -17.56
N GLY A 52 4.41 13.14 -16.73
CA GLY A 52 4.04 12.65 -15.41
C GLY A 52 3.36 11.28 -15.49
N TRP A 53 2.44 11.10 -16.44
CA TRP A 53 1.78 9.82 -16.68
C TRP A 53 2.78 8.71 -17.05
N LEU A 54 3.68 8.97 -18.00
CA LEU A 54 4.71 7.99 -18.40
C LEU A 54 5.65 7.63 -17.25
N VAL A 55 6.06 8.60 -16.44
CA VAL A 55 6.88 8.36 -15.23
C VAL A 55 6.13 7.46 -14.25
N THR A 56 4.84 7.72 -13.99
CA THR A 56 4.04 6.92 -13.07
C THR A 56 3.83 5.48 -13.56
N VAL A 57 3.49 5.31 -14.85
CA VAL A 57 3.25 3.97 -15.42
C VAL A 57 4.56 3.18 -15.54
N ALA A 58 5.64 3.79 -16.01
CA ALA A 58 6.95 3.13 -16.10
C ALA A 58 7.46 2.74 -14.71
N TRP A 59 7.28 3.59 -13.70
CA TRP A 59 7.69 3.25 -12.34
C TRP A 59 6.92 2.05 -11.77
N ARG A 60 5.61 1.96 -12.03
CA ARG A 60 4.79 0.79 -11.66
C ARG A 60 5.29 -0.48 -12.36
N ARG A 61 5.54 -0.42 -13.68
CA ARG A 61 6.07 -1.54 -14.46
C ARG A 61 7.44 -2.02 -13.97
N PHE A 62 8.35 -1.09 -13.68
CA PHE A 62 9.66 -1.40 -13.10
C PHE A 62 9.55 -2.13 -11.76
N ILE A 63 8.66 -1.68 -10.88
CA ILE A 63 8.40 -2.33 -9.59
C ILE A 63 7.83 -3.74 -9.80
N ASP A 64 6.95 -3.94 -10.77
CA ASP A 64 6.37 -5.26 -11.06
C ASP A 64 7.39 -6.23 -11.68
N ALA A 65 8.27 -5.75 -12.56
CA ALA A 65 9.34 -6.55 -13.16
C ALA A 65 10.38 -7.00 -12.12
N THR A 66 10.85 -6.07 -11.27
CA THR A 66 11.79 -6.39 -10.18
C THR A 66 11.21 -7.39 -9.17
N ARG A 67 9.89 -7.39 -8.94
CA ARG A 67 9.20 -8.42 -8.15
C ARG A 67 9.23 -9.81 -8.79
N SER A 68 9.01 -9.90 -10.10
CA SER A 68 9.07 -11.16 -10.83
C SER A 68 10.47 -11.76 -10.82
N GLU A 69 11.50 -10.93 -11.04
CA GLU A 69 12.90 -11.34 -11.01
C GLU A 69 13.39 -11.71 -9.60
N SER A 70 13.03 -10.94 -8.57
CA SER A 70 13.36 -11.29 -7.18
C SER A 70 12.72 -12.62 -6.77
N SER A 71 11.48 -12.88 -7.18
CA SER A 71 10.81 -14.16 -6.95
C SER A 71 11.47 -15.31 -7.73
N ARG A 72 12.03 -15.04 -8.92
CA ARG A 72 12.80 -16.01 -9.71
C ARG A 72 14.16 -16.30 -9.09
N ARG A 73 14.90 -15.26 -8.70
CA ARG A 73 16.19 -15.39 -7.99
C ARG A 73 16.07 -16.05 -6.64
N LEU A 74 15.01 -15.80 -5.87
CA LEU A 74 14.78 -16.51 -4.60
C LEU A 74 14.51 -18.01 -4.80
N ARG A 75 13.99 -18.41 -5.98
CA ARG A 75 13.83 -19.82 -6.38
C ARG A 75 15.15 -20.42 -6.88
N GLU A 76 15.99 -19.63 -7.55
CA GLU A 76 17.30 -20.04 -8.07
C GLU A 76 18.35 -20.11 -6.94
N GLU A 77 18.36 -19.16 -5.99
CA GLU A 77 19.26 -19.11 -4.83
C GLU A 77 18.90 -20.16 -3.75
N ARG A 78 17.68 -20.72 -3.78
CA ARG A 78 17.28 -21.87 -2.93
C ARG A 78 17.92 -23.20 -3.36
N VAL A 79 18.53 -23.28 -4.53
CA VAL A 79 19.13 -24.51 -5.07
C VAL A 79 20.61 -24.68 -4.72
N GLU A 80 21.30 -23.63 -4.22
CA GLU A 80 22.76 -23.68 -4.01
C GLU A 80 23.21 -23.93 -2.55
N ASP A 81 22.32 -24.05 -1.57
CA ASP A 81 22.68 -24.52 -0.21
C ASP A 81 21.47 -25.23 0.46
N GLU A 82 21.30 -26.53 0.22
CA GLU A 82 20.30 -27.37 0.91
C GLU A 82 20.96 -28.60 1.57
N PRO A 83 20.70 -28.84 2.87
CA PRO A 83 20.28 -30.15 3.33
C PRO A 83 18.77 -30.29 3.06
N GLU A 84 18.43 -31.24 2.19
CA GLU A 84 17.09 -31.65 1.72
C GLU A 84 15.90 -31.29 2.64
N PRO A 85 14.96 -30.45 2.16
CA PRO A 85 13.68 -30.23 2.82
C PRO A 85 12.52 -30.94 2.11
N GLY A 86 11.78 -31.70 2.90
CA GLY A 86 10.47 -32.21 2.51
C GLY A 86 9.49 -31.08 2.21
N HIS A 87 8.79 -31.25 1.09
CA HIS A 87 7.50 -30.67 0.69
C HIS A 87 6.89 -29.61 1.64
N ALA A 88 7.15 -28.33 1.37
CA ALA A 88 6.35 -27.21 1.90
C ALA A 88 5.81 -26.34 0.75
N SER A 89 4.52 -26.07 0.80
CA SER A 89 3.76 -25.27 -0.18
C SER A 89 4.12 -23.79 -0.06
N GLY A 90 4.61 -23.16 -1.14
CA GLY A 90 5.13 -21.77 -1.13
C GLY A 90 4.17 -20.64 -0.70
N SER A 91 2.89 -20.94 -0.44
CA SER A 91 1.95 -20.01 0.20
C SER A 91 2.25 -19.80 1.69
N ASP A 92 2.76 -20.84 2.37
CA ASP A 92 3.00 -20.82 3.82
C ASP A 92 4.23 -19.95 4.16
N ASP A 93 5.28 -20.03 3.34
CA ASP A 93 6.50 -19.23 3.46
C ASP A 93 6.24 -17.71 3.43
N THR A 94 5.31 -17.27 2.57
CA THR A 94 5.01 -15.84 2.43
C THR A 94 4.26 -15.31 3.66
N LEU A 95 3.33 -16.09 4.20
CA LEU A 95 2.61 -15.73 5.42
C LEU A 95 3.55 -15.70 6.63
N GLN A 96 4.44 -16.68 6.75
CA GLN A 96 5.49 -16.69 7.77
C GLN A 96 6.40 -15.47 7.67
N LEU A 97 6.73 -15.02 6.47
CA LEU A 97 7.54 -13.82 6.26
C LEU A 97 6.83 -12.54 6.73
N TYR A 98 5.51 -12.41 6.54
CA TYR A 98 4.72 -11.31 7.12
C TYR A 98 4.85 -11.30 8.64
N PHE A 99 4.66 -12.45 9.29
CA PHE A 99 4.77 -12.56 10.75
C PHE A 99 6.17 -12.21 11.25
N LEU A 100 7.21 -12.67 10.56
CA LEU A 100 8.59 -12.35 10.89
C LEU A 100 8.87 -10.84 10.78
N CYS A 101 8.42 -10.21 9.70
CA CYS A 101 8.62 -8.77 9.48
C CYS A 101 7.80 -7.90 10.44
N ALA A 102 6.72 -8.44 10.99
CA ALA A 102 5.89 -7.79 11.99
C ALA A 102 6.21 -8.26 13.42
N HIS A 103 7.35 -8.90 13.67
CA HIS A 103 7.63 -9.45 14.99
C HIS A 103 7.74 -8.34 16.07
N PRO A 104 7.16 -8.51 17.28
CA PRO A 104 7.11 -7.48 18.32
C PRO A 104 8.46 -6.97 18.84
N SER A 105 9.54 -7.72 18.61
CA SER A 105 10.91 -7.29 18.97
C SER A 105 11.45 -6.17 18.07
N LEU A 106 10.80 -5.89 16.94
CA LEU A 106 11.17 -4.81 16.04
C LEU A 106 10.53 -3.49 16.46
N SER A 107 11.26 -2.39 16.28
CA SER A 107 10.62 -1.07 16.31
C SER A 107 9.64 -0.93 15.14
N PRO A 108 8.57 -0.11 15.26
CA PRO A 108 7.63 0.11 14.16
C PRO A 108 8.31 0.51 12.85
N SER A 109 9.27 1.44 12.91
CA SER A 109 10.05 1.88 11.75
C SER A 109 10.90 0.77 11.12
N SER A 110 11.34 -0.21 11.91
CA SER A 110 12.13 -1.34 11.44
C SER A 110 11.24 -2.42 10.84
N ALA A 111 10.08 -2.69 11.46
CA ALA A 111 9.07 -3.60 10.94
C ALA A 111 8.54 -3.14 9.58
N VAL A 112 8.21 -1.84 9.44
CA VAL A 112 7.78 -1.25 8.16
C VAL A 112 8.89 -1.37 7.10
N ALA A 113 10.11 -0.92 7.40
CA ALA A 113 11.22 -0.97 6.45
C ALA A 113 11.56 -2.41 6.01
N LEU A 114 11.51 -3.37 6.95
CA LEU A 114 11.76 -4.77 6.65
C LEU A 114 10.62 -5.39 5.83
N THR A 115 9.36 -5.07 6.15
CA THR A 115 8.18 -5.52 5.38
C THR A 115 8.23 -5.02 3.94
N LEU A 116 8.53 -3.74 3.73
CA LEU A 116 8.69 -3.16 2.39
C LEU A 116 9.83 -3.80 1.61
N ARG A 117 10.94 -4.15 2.28
CA ARG A 117 12.10 -4.77 1.63
C ARG A 117 11.87 -6.25 1.31
N ALA A 118 11.37 -7.02 2.28
CA ALA A 118 11.29 -8.47 2.20
C ALA A 118 10.00 -8.96 1.53
N VAL A 119 8.87 -8.29 1.77
CA VAL A 119 7.56 -8.67 1.22
C VAL A 119 7.14 -7.72 0.09
N GLY A 120 7.44 -6.43 0.22
CA GLY A 120 7.18 -5.42 -0.81
C GLY A 120 8.05 -5.53 -2.05
N GLY A 121 9.24 -6.13 -1.90
CA GLY A 121 10.25 -6.24 -2.95
C GLY A 121 10.97 -4.92 -3.26
N LEU A 122 10.74 -3.85 -2.48
CA LEU A 122 11.38 -2.56 -2.71
C LEU A 122 12.88 -2.66 -2.49
N THR A 123 13.67 -1.89 -3.23
CA THR A 123 15.11 -1.73 -2.96
C THR A 123 15.34 -0.89 -1.71
N THR A 124 16.52 -1.04 -1.09
CA THR A 124 16.92 -0.23 0.08
C THR A 124 16.82 1.26 -0.21
N ARG A 125 17.25 1.68 -1.41
CA ARG A 125 17.16 3.06 -1.88
C ARG A 125 15.72 3.55 -1.98
N GLN A 126 14.81 2.77 -2.56
CA GLN A 126 13.38 3.13 -2.64
C GLN A 126 12.76 3.29 -1.24
N VAL A 127 13.09 2.41 -0.31
CA VAL A 127 12.64 2.55 1.09
C VAL A 127 13.26 3.79 1.73
N ALA A 128 14.53 4.09 1.47
CA ALA A 128 15.21 5.28 1.98
C ALA A 128 14.60 6.59 1.45
N GLU A 129 14.28 6.64 0.15
CA GLU A 129 13.61 7.78 -0.50
C GLU A 129 12.24 8.04 0.08
N ALA A 130 11.43 6.99 0.29
CA ALA A 130 10.11 7.13 0.89
C ALA A 130 10.17 7.67 2.33
N TYR A 131 11.25 7.35 3.05
CA TYR A 131 11.52 7.84 4.42
C TYR A 131 12.33 9.14 4.47
N LEU A 132 12.73 9.70 3.32
CA LEU A 132 13.58 10.90 3.21
C LEU A 132 14.88 10.79 4.06
N VAL A 133 15.50 9.61 4.07
CA VAL A 133 16.78 9.36 4.76
C VAL A 133 17.87 8.89 3.79
N PRO A 134 19.16 9.04 4.13
CA PRO A 134 20.23 8.48 3.32
C PRO A 134 20.11 6.95 3.17
N GLU A 135 20.42 6.43 1.99
CA GLU A 135 20.35 4.99 1.70
C GLU A 135 21.16 4.14 2.70
N ALA A 136 22.36 4.60 3.06
CA ALA A 136 23.19 3.93 4.06
C ALA A 136 22.52 3.84 5.44
N THR A 137 21.78 4.86 5.85
CA THR A 137 21.00 4.87 7.11
C THR A 137 19.90 3.81 7.06
N MET A 138 19.20 3.71 5.94
CA MET A 138 18.16 2.69 5.75
C MET A 138 18.77 1.27 5.69
N ALA A 139 19.89 1.10 4.99
CA ALA A 139 20.62 -0.17 4.93
C ALA A 139 20.99 -0.68 6.34
N GLN A 140 21.53 0.20 7.19
CA GLN A 140 21.84 -0.13 8.58
C GLN A 140 20.60 -0.49 9.39
N ARG A 141 19.48 0.24 9.20
CA ARG A 141 18.21 -0.07 9.87
C ARG A 141 17.71 -1.47 9.51
N ILE A 142 17.68 -1.80 8.22
CA ILE A 142 17.27 -3.13 7.72
C ILE A 142 18.23 -4.21 8.24
N SER A 143 19.54 -3.98 8.22
CA SER A 143 20.53 -4.93 8.73
C SER A 143 20.35 -5.20 10.23
N ARG A 144 20.11 -4.16 11.04
CA ARG A 144 19.82 -4.31 12.47
C ARG A 144 18.52 -5.09 12.70
N ALA A 145 17.46 -4.77 11.95
CA ALA A 145 16.19 -5.49 12.03
C ALA A 145 16.38 -6.99 11.75
N LYS A 146 17.09 -7.35 10.66
CA LYS A 146 17.41 -8.75 10.34
C LYS A 146 18.19 -9.43 11.47
N ARG A 147 19.16 -8.74 12.08
CA ARG A 147 19.94 -9.27 13.20
C ARG A 147 19.07 -9.51 14.44
N THR A 148 18.14 -8.61 14.75
CA THR A 148 17.18 -8.77 15.86
C THR A 148 16.31 -10.02 15.70
N LEU A 149 16.11 -10.48 14.46
CA LEU A 149 15.28 -11.64 14.15
C LEU A 149 16.06 -12.94 13.93
N ALA A 150 17.40 -12.91 14.00
CA ALA A 150 18.23 -14.05 13.61
C ALA A 150 17.92 -15.34 14.41
N ASP A 151 17.52 -15.19 15.68
CA ASP A 151 17.20 -16.30 16.57
C ASP A 151 15.69 -16.54 16.72
N VAL A 152 14.85 -15.81 15.97
CA VAL A 152 13.38 -15.97 16.03
C VAL A 152 12.99 -17.21 15.23
N ARG A 153 12.35 -18.16 15.91
CA ARG A 153 11.83 -19.37 15.27
C ARG A 153 10.47 -19.09 14.64
N LEU A 154 10.26 -19.60 13.43
CA LEU A 154 9.00 -19.49 12.66
C LEU A 154 8.00 -20.62 12.98
N ASP A 155 8.24 -21.37 14.06
CA ASP A 155 7.46 -22.56 14.42
C ASP A 155 6.18 -22.25 15.19
N GLN A 156 5.91 -20.96 15.47
CA GLN A 156 4.64 -20.50 16.05
C GLN A 156 3.91 -19.53 15.12
N PRO A 157 2.57 -19.62 15.02
CA PRO A 157 1.79 -18.68 14.25
C PRO A 157 1.95 -17.28 14.84
N GLY A 158 2.36 -16.32 14.01
CA GLY A 158 2.46 -14.94 14.42
C GLY A 158 1.09 -14.29 14.62
N ASP A 159 1.10 -13.09 15.18
CA ASP A 159 -0.12 -12.33 15.42
C ASP A 159 -0.51 -11.49 14.20
N VAL A 160 -1.68 -11.78 13.64
CA VAL A 160 -2.27 -11.05 12.51
C VAL A 160 -2.47 -9.58 12.86
N ALA A 161 -2.85 -9.25 14.09
CA ALA A 161 -3.07 -7.86 14.49
C ALA A 161 -1.78 -7.02 14.37
N THR A 162 -0.64 -7.62 14.68
CA THR A 162 0.67 -6.95 14.52
C THR A 162 1.01 -6.73 13.04
N VAL A 163 0.75 -7.71 12.16
CA VAL A 163 0.91 -7.54 10.71
C VAL A 163 0.02 -6.41 10.18
N LEU A 164 -1.25 -6.40 10.58
CA LEU A 164 -2.21 -5.36 10.18
C LEU A 164 -1.76 -3.97 10.64
N ARG A 165 -1.22 -3.86 11.86
CA ARG A 165 -0.68 -2.58 12.35
C ARG A 165 0.49 -2.11 11.51
N VAL A 166 1.42 -3.00 11.14
CA VAL A 166 2.56 -2.64 10.27
C VAL A 166 2.08 -2.21 8.88
N LEU A 167 1.13 -2.94 8.29
CA LEU A 167 0.55 -2.56 6.99
C LEU A 167 -0.19 -1.22 7.05
N TYR A 168 -0.92 -0.95 8.13
CA TYR A 168 -1.57 0.33 8.33
C TYR A 168 -0.56 1.47 8.51
N LEU A 169 0.57 1.22 9.19
CA LEU A 169 1.67 2.19 9.26
C LEU A 169 2.25 2.47 7.88
N VAL A 170 2.54 1.44 7.07
CA VAL A 170 3.03 1.61 5.68
C VAL A 170 2.07 2.52 4.89
N PHE A 171 0.76 2.31 5.03
CA PHE A 171 -0.25 3.11 4.35
C PHE A 171 -0.23 4.58 4.78
N ASN A 172 -0.09 4.84 6.09
CA ASN A 172 -0.10 6.20 6.65
C ASN A 172 1.22 6.96 6.41
N GLU A 173 2.33 6.25 6.19
CA GLU A 173 3.64 6.85 5.91
C GLU A 173 3.74 7.44 4.48
N GLY A 174 2.74 7.22 3.62
CA GLY A 174 2.85 7.45 2.17
C GLY A 174 2.13 8.66 1.58
N TYR A 175 2.79 9.83 1.55
CA TYR A 175 2.47 10.90 0.57
C TYR A 175 3.69 11.56 -0.10
N SER A 176 4.91 11.17 0.24
CA SER A 176 6.13 11.82 -0.27
C SER A 176 7.10 10.83 -0.89
N GLY A 177 7.54 11.13 -2.12
CA GLY A 177 8.56 10.38 -2.83
C GLY A 177 8.04 9.75 -4.12
N ASP A 178 8.92 9.03 -4.78
CA ASP A 178 8.67 8.45 -6.09
C ASP A 178 7.89 7.13 -6.01
N VAL A 179 7.85 6.50 -4.83
CA VAL A 179 7.06 5.32 -4.51
C VAL A 179 5.77 5.72 -3.80
N ASP A 180 4.65 5.24 -4.31
CA ASP A 180 3.35 5.35 -3.66
C ASP A 180 3.19 4.27 -2.58
N LEU A 181 3.63 4.56 -1.35
CA LEU A 181 3.54 3.60 -0.24
C LEU A 181 2.10 3.23 0.11
N ALA A 182 1.13 4.12 -0.13
CA ALA A 182 -0.28 3.82 0.11
C ALA A 182 -0.78 2.74 -0.86
N ALA A 183 -0.46 2.89 -2.16
CA ALA A 183 -0.73 1.84 -3.15
C ALA A 183 0.00 0.53 -2.81
N GLU A 184 1.22 0.61 -2.28
CA GLU A 184 1.98 -0.57 -1.89
C GLU A 184 1.39 -1.30 -0.69
N ALA A 185 0.93 -0.57 0.33
CA ALA A 185 0.23 -1.14 1.47
C ALA A 185 -1.07 -1.85 1.04
N ILE A 186 -1.84 -1.26 0.11
CA ILE A 186 -3.03 -1.90 -0.47
C ILE A 186 -2.67 -3.21 -1.13
N ARG A 187 -1.62 -3.22 -1.97
CA ARG A 187 -1.16 -4.43 -2.66
C ARG A 187 -0.73 -5.52 -1.67
N LEU A 188 0.05 -5.18 -0.65
CA LEU A 188 0.47 -6.11 0.40
C LEU A 188 -0.73 -6.66 1.18
N THR A 189 -1.69 -5.81 1.52
CA THR A 189 -2.90 -6.23 2.24
C THR A 189 -3.78 -7.15 1.38
N ARG A 190 -3.85 -6.92 0.05
CA ARG A 190 -4.51 -7.85 -0.88
C ARG A 190 -3.83 -9.21 -0.90
N LEU A 191 -2.49 -9.25 -0.96
CA LEU A 191 -1.75 -10.51 -0.87
C LEU A 191 -2.06 -11.23 0.43
N LEU A 192 -2.00 -10.53 1.57
CA LEU A 192 -2.34 -11.11 2.87
C LEU A 192 -3.76 -11.68 2.89
N SER A 193 -4.75 -10.98 2.32
CA SER A 193 -6.14 -11.44 2.25
C SER A 193 -6.33 -12.74 1.45
N GLY A 194 -5.41 -13.05 0.53
CA GLY A 194 -5.38 -14.32 -0.20
C GLY A 194 -4.67 -15.46 0.56
N LEU A 195 -3.88 -15.13 1.58
CA LEU A 195 -3.09 -16.08 2.37
C LEU A 195 -3.79 -16.52 3.67
N ILE A 196 -4.67 -15.68 4.22
CA ILE A 196 -5.36 -15.98 5.48
C ILE A 196 -6.83 -15.53 5.45
N ASP A 197 -7.75 -16.41 5.84
CA ASP A 197 -9.17 -16.08 6.02
C ASP A 197 -9.40 -15.42 7.39
N HIS A 198 -9.13 -14.12 7.46
CA HIS A 198 -9.32 -13.32 8.68
C HIS A 198 -10.12 -12.05 8.38
N PRO A 199 -11.30 -11.83 9.01
CA PRO A 199 -12.20 -10.72 8.66
C PRO A 199 -11.56 -9.35 8.85
N GLU A 200 -10.66 -9.22 9.83
CA GLU A 200 -9.96 -7.96 10.07
C GLU A 200 -8.97 -7.58 8.97
N VAL A 201 -8.44 -8.55 8.21
CA VAL A 201 -7.61 -8.27 7.02
C VAL A 201 -8.47 -7.61 5.94
N LEU A 202 -9.71 -8.08 5.77
CA LEU A 202 -10.69 -7.47 4.86
C LEU A 202 -11.09 -6.07 5.35
N GLY A 203 -11.28 -5.90 6.65
CA GLY A 203 -11.54 -4.58 7.27
C GLY A 203 -10.43 -3.57 6.96
N LEU A 204 -9.17 -3.95 7.14
CA LEU A 204 -8.02 -3.08 6.82
C LEU A 204 -7.95 -2.77 5.33
N LEU A 205 -8.14 -3.77 4.46
CA LEU A 205 -8.12 -3.56 3.01
C LEU A 205 -9.22 -2.58 2.58
N ALA A 206 -10.45 -2.75 3.07
CA ALA A 206 -11.55 -1.85 2.80
C ALA A 206 -11.24 -0.41 3.26
N LEU A 207 -10.73 -0.26 4.49
CA LEU A 207 -10.32 1.04 5.03
C LEU A 207 -9.29 1.74 4.12
N MET A 208 -8.25 1.02 3.70
CA MET A 208 -7.21 1.56 2.83
C MET A 208 -7.78 1.98 1.46
N LEU A 209 -8.64 1.18 0.85
CA LEU A 209 -9.28 1.51 -0.43
C LEU A 209 -10.16 2.75 -0.32
N LEU A 210 -11.02 2.83 0.70
CA LEU A 210 -11.91 3.98 0.95
C LEU A 210 -11.14 5.27 1.24
N HIS A 211 -9.97 5.17 1.89
CA HIS A 211 -9.08 6.32 2.04
C HIS A 211 -8.37 6.67 0.73
N HIS A 212 -7.82 5.69 0.02
CA HIS A 212 -7.02 5.94 -1.18
C HIS A 212 -7.86 6.44 -2.36
N ALA A 213 -9.13 6.03 -2.47
CA ALA A 213 -10.06 6.47 -3.50
C ALA A 213 -10.26 7.99 -3.55
N ARG A 214 -10.06 8.67 -2.43
CA ARG A 214 -10.23 10.13 -2.29
C ARG A 214 -8.96 10.92 -2.59
N ARG A 215 -7.84 10.24 -2.87
CA ARG A 215 -6.53 10.87 -3.03
C ARG A 215 -6.51 12.05 -4.01
N PRO A 216 -7.16 11.99 -5.20
CA PRO A 216 -7.15 13.12 -6.13
C PRO A 216 -7.80 14.40 -5.58
N ALA A 217 -8.71 14.28 -4.60
CA ALA A 217 -9.42 15.41 -4.01
C ALA A 217 -8.73 16.03 -2.78
N ARG A 218 -7.66 15.40 -2.24
CA ARG A 218 -7.05 15.80 -0.95
C ARG A 218 -6.18 17.04 -1.02
N THR A 219 -5.72 17.42 -2.21
CA THR A 219 -4.81 18.53 -2.41
C THR A 219 -5.31 19.45 -3.52
N ARG A 220 -5.25 20.75 -3.28
CA ARG A 220 -5.44 21.76 -4.34
C ARG A 220 -4.21 21.81 -5.25
N ALA A 221 -4.35 22.51 -6.38
CA ALA A 221 -3.26 22.69 -7.35
C ALA A 221 -2.04 23.43 -6.76
N ASP A 222 -2.21 24.18 -5.67
CA ASP A 222 -1.16 24.86 -4.92
C ASP A 222 -0.49 23.97 -3.86
N GLY A 223 -0.90 22.70 -3.75
CA GLY A 223 -0.43 21.75 -2.74
C GLY A 223 -1.10 21.88 -1.36
N GLY A 224 -2.04 22.81 -1.19
CA GLY A 224 -2.80 22.97 0.05
C GLY A 224 -3.73 21.79 0.32
N LEU A 225 -3.84 21.38 1.58
CA LEU A 225 -4.75 20.31 1.99
C LEU A 225 -6.22 20.76 1.92
N VAL A 226 -7.09 19.84 1.52
CA VAL A 226 -8.54 20.02 1.45
C VAL A 226 -9.21 19.17 2.51
N THR A 227 -10.01 19.81 3.38
CA THR A 227 -10.77 19.11 4.40
C THR A 227 -11.80 18.18 3.76
N LEU A 228 -12.19 17.10 4.45
CA LEU A 228 -13.15 16.13 3.88
C LEU A 228 -14.45 16.79 3.41
N ALA A 229 -14.93 17.81 4.12
CA ALA A 229 -16.15 18.51 3.79
C ALA A 229 -16.06 19.35 2.50
N GLU A 230 -14.85 19.80 2.15
CA GLU A 230 -14.56 20.64 0.98
C GLU A 230 -14.06 19.83 -0.23
N GLN A 231 -13.87 18.51 -0.08
CA GLN A 231 -13.38 17.66 -1.16
C GLN A 231 -14.41 17.57 -2.29
N ASP A 232 -13.95 17.82 -3.51
CA ASP A 232 -14.74 17.54 -4.70
C ASP A 232 -14.92 16.02 -4.86
N ARG A 233 -16.12 15.54 -4.55
CA ARG A 233 -16.46 14.11 -4.60
C ARG A 233 -16.50 13.57 -6.03
N SER A 234 -16.60 14.42 -7.05
CA SER A 234 -16.52 13.99 -8.46
C SER A 234 -15.13 13.48 -8.84
N LEU A 235 -14.10 13.83 -8.05
CA LEU A 235 -12.73 13.35 -8.23
C LEU A 235 -12.45 12.03 -7.49
N TRP A 236 -13.43 11.47 -6.79
CA TRP A 236 -13.26 10.22 -6.05
C TRP A 236 -13.32 9.02 -6.99
N ASP A 237 -12.47 8.03 -6.74
CA ASP A 237 -12.50 6.76 -7.47
C ASP A 237 -13.69 5.91 -7.02
N THR A 238 -14.81 6.02 -7.74
CA THR A 238 -16.06 5.31 -7.42
C THR A 238 -15.92 3.80 -7.54
N ALA A 239 -15.04 3.30 -8.42
CA ALA A 239 -14.81 1.87 -8.56
C ALA A 239 -14.08 1.31 -7.34
N MET A 240 -13.07 2.04 -6.85
CA MET A 240 -12.35 1.68 -5.63
C MET A 240 -13.23 1.79 -4.38
N ILE A 241 -14.14 2.78 -4.32
CA ILE A 241 -15.14 2.89 -3.25
C ILE A 241 -16.07 1.67 -3.27
N ALA A 242 -16.66 1.34 -4.42
CA ALA A 242 -17.57 0.20 -4.55
C ALA A 242 -16.89 -1.12 -4.16
N GLU A 243 -15.62 -1.29 -4.55
CA GLU A 243 -14.81 -2.44 -4.15
C GLU A 243 -14.61 -2.48 -2.62
N GLY A 244 -14.20 -1.35 -2.01
CA GLY A 244 -13.98 -1.24 -0.57
C GLY A 244 -15.24 -1.55 0.23
N VAL A 245 -16.39 -1.02 -0.18
CA VAL A 245 -17.70 -1.30 0.42
C VAL A 245 -18.05 -2.79 0.31
N GLY A 246 -17.86 -3.39 -0.87
CA GLY A 246 -18.15 -4.81 -1.08
C GLY A 246 -17.25 -5.73 -0.23
N ILE A 247 -15.97 -5.37 -0.04
CA ILE A 247 -15.05 -6.09 0.86
C ILE A 247 -15.51 -5.96 2.31
N LEU A 248 -15.87 -4.74 2.75
CA LEU A 248 -16.32 -4.47 4.10
C LEU A 248 -17.60 -5.25 4.45
N GLN A 249 -18.58 -5.27 3.55
CA GLN A 249 -19.81 -6.04 3.74
C GLN A 249 -19.54 -7.53 3.97
N ARG A 250 -18.58 -8.12 3.23
CA ARG A 250 -18.15 -9.50 3.45
C ARG A 250 -17.46 -9.71 4.80
N ALA A 251 -16.72 -8.73 5.29
CA ALA A 251 -16.07 -8.78 6.59
C ALA A 251 -17.11 -8.73 7.73
N LEU A 252 -18.02 -7.76 7.69
CA LEU A 252 -19.07 -7.56 8.69
C LEU A 252 -20.04 -8.75 8.76
N ALA A 253 -20.33 -9.41 7.63
CA ALA A 253 -21.14 -10.61 7.59
C ALA A 253 -20.57 -11.81 8.38
N ARG A 254 -19.29 -11.74 8.81
CA ARG A 254 -18.66 -12.79 9.64
C ARG A 254 -18.99 -12.65 11.13
N ASP A 255 -19.69 -11.60 11.55
CA ASP A 255 -20.10 -11.35 12.95
C ASP A 255 -18.92 -11.38 13.95
N ARG A 256 -17.77 -10.86 13.50
CA ARG A 256 -16.52 -10.76 14.26
C ARG A 256 -15.92 -9.36 14.07
N LEU A 257 -16.61 -8.37 14.62
CA LEU A 257 -16.24 -6.96 14.49
C LEU A 257 -14.86 -6.68 15.11
N GLY A 258 -14.04 -5.90 14.39
CA GLY A 258 -12.75 -5.42 14.88
C GLY A 258 -12.51 -3.95 14.53
N GLU A 259 -11.37 -3.42 14.99
CA GLU A 259 -10.98 -2.01 14.90
C GLU A 259 -11.06 -1.46 13.46
N TYR A 260 -10.41 -2.13 12.51
CA TYR A 260 -10.33 -1.68 11.12
C TYR A 260 -11.64 -1.85 10.38
N GLN A 261 -12.46 -2.85 10.73
CA GLN A 261 -13.82 -2.99 10.19
C GLN A 261 -14.70 -1.81 10.61
N ALA A 262 -14.68 -1.42 11.89
CA ALA A 262 -15.43 -0.27 12.38
C ALA A 262 -14.93 1.06 11.76
N GLN A 263 -13.61 1.24 11.65
CA GLN A 263 -13.04 2.41 10.96
C GLN A 263 -13.44 2.45 9.48
N ALA A 264 -13.43 1.30 8.79
CA ALA A 264 -13.85 1.20 7.40
C ALA A 264 -15.34 1.53 7.23
N ALA A 265 -16.19 1.15 8.18
CA ALA A 265 -17.61 1.47 8.16
C ALA A 265 -17.86 2.99 8.27
N VAL A 266 -17.15 3.68 9.17
CA VAL A 266 -17.17 5.15 9.21
C VAL A 266 -16.72 5.74 7.88
N ALA A 267 -15.62 5.25 7.31
CA ALA A 267 -15.12 5.74 6.02
C ALA A 267 -16.10 5.48 4.86
N ALA A 268 -16.82 4.36 4.89
CA ALA A 268 -17.81 3.99 3.88
C ALA A 268 -19.03 4.91 3.92
N LEU A 269 -19.54 5.27 5.09
CA LEU A 269 -20.66 6.22 5.23
C LEU A 269 -20.33 7.59 4.65
N HIS A 270 -19.11 8.07 4.90
CA HIS A 270 -18.65 9.28 4.23
C HIS A 270 -18.48 9.10 2.73
N ALA A 271 -18.09 7.92 2.25
CA ALA A 271 -17.88 7.66 0.83
C ALA A 271 -19.20 7.54 0.03
N ASP A 272 -20.27 7.05 0.66
CA ASP A 272 -21.56 6.77 0.03
C ASP A 272 -22.46 8.02 -0.08
N ALA A 273 -22.27 9.00 0.80
CA ALA A 273 -23.06 10.22 0.77
C ALA A 273 -22.75 11.10 -0.48
N PRO A 274 -23.74 11.78 -1.09
CA PRO A 274 -23.47 12.74 -2.17
C PRO A 274 -22.81 14.04 -1.66
N SER A 275 -23.02 14.37 -0.38
CA SER A 275 -22.47 15.55 0.27
C SER A 275 -22.21 15.29 1.76
N THR A 276 -21.55 16.23 2.43
CA THR A 276 -21.29 16.14 3.88
C THR A 276 -22.58 16.26 4.69
N ASP A 277 -23.50 17.11 4.25
CA ASP A 277 -24.79 17.33 4.93
C ASP A 277 -25.72 16.12 4.77
N GLU A 278 -25.52 15.30 3.74
CA GLU A 278 -26.25 14.05 3.50
C GLU A 278 -25.56 12.81 4.07
N THR A 279 -24.47 12.98 4.83
CA THR A 279 -23.84 11.85 5.54
C THR A 279 -24.75 11.38 6.67
N ASP A 280 -24.92 10.06 6.83
CA ASP A 280 -25.64 9.48 7.96
C ASP A 280 -24.81 9.60 9.25
N TRP A 281 -24.87 10.78 9.86
CA TRP A 281 -24.13 11.10 11.08
C TRP A 281 -24.57 10.26 12.28
N VAL A 282 -25.85 9.83 12.32
CA VAL A 282 -26.35 8.95 13.37
C VAL A 282 -25.59 7.62 13.31
N GLN A 283 -25.50 7.03 12.12
CA GLN A 283 -24.78 5.78 11.94
C GLN A 283 -23.26 5.95 12.12
N VAL A 284 -22.69 7.09 11.75
CA VAL A 284 -21.27 7.40 12.04
C VAL A 284 -20.99 7.40 13.55
N VAL A 285 -21.87 7.99 14.36
CA VAL A 285 -21.74 7.99 15.83
C VAL A 285 -21.86 6.57 16.39
N GLU A 286 -22.79 5.76 15.89
CA GLU A 286 -22.94 4.35 16.30
C GLU A 286 -21.66 3.54 16.04
N TRP A 287 -21.03 3.72 14.88
CA TRP A 287 -19.74 3.07 14.59
C TRP A 287 -18.61 3.57 15.47
N TYR A 288 -18.61 4.86 15.84
CA TYR A 288 -17.66 5.38 16.82
C TYR A 288 -17.90 4.81 18.23
N ASP A 289 -19.14 4.53 18.61
CA ASP A 289 -19.48 3.84 19.86
C ASP A 289 -18.95 2.40 19.89
N GLU A 290 -19.07 1.66 18.78
CA GLU A 290 -18.44 0.35 18.62
C GLU A 290 -16.91 0.45 18.72
N LEU A 291 -16.31 1.40 18.01
CA LEU A 291 -14.85 1.59 17.99
C LEU A 291 -14.31 1.99 19.37
N LEU A 292 -15.06 2.77 20.15
CA LEU A 292 -14.74 3.08 21.54
C LEU A 292 -14.76 1.84 22.43
N ARG A 293 -15.75 0.96 22.27
CA ARG A 293 -15.80 -0.29 23.02
C ARG A 293 -14.62 -1.21 22.74
N ILE A 294 -14.11 -1.19 21.50
CA ILE A 294 -12.97 -2.02 21.07
C ILE A 294 -11.64 -1.44 21.58
N THR A 295 -11.47 -0.12 21.53
CA THR A 295 -10.13 0.51 21.68
C THR A 295 -9.93 1.35 22.94
N ASP A 296 -11.02 1.85 23.55
CA ASP A 296 -11.02 2.90 24.59
C ASP A 296 -10.09 4.10 24.27
N SER A 297 -9.91 4.41 22.98
CA SER A 297 -8.95 5.41 22.53
C SER A 297 -9.45 6.85 22.77
N PRO A 298 -8.64 7.73 23.40
CA PRO A 298 -8.98 9.15 23.53
C PRO A 298 -9.19 9.86 22.19
N VAL A 299 -8.48 9.44 21.14
CA VAL A 299 -8.62 9.99 19.78
C VAL A 299 -9.99 9.61 19.19
N VAL A 300 -10.42 8.37 19.40
CA VAL A 300 -11.74 7.92 18.95
C VAL A 300 -12.84 8.66 19.71
N ARG A 301 -12.65 8.91 21.01
CA ARG A 301 -13.59 9.68 21.84
C ARG A 301 -13.76 11.11 21.33
N LEU A 302 -12.65 11.75 20.95
CA LEU A 302 -12.66 13.07 20.34
C LEU A 302 -13.39 13.05 18.99
N ASN A 303 -13.06 12.12 18.10
CA ASN A 303 -13.69 12.03 16.79
C ASN A 303 -15.21 11.80 16.90
N ARG A 304 -15.63 10.93 17.83
CA ARG A 304 -17.04 10.72 18.15
C ARG A 304 -17.75 12.01 18.56
N ALA A 305 -17.11 12.83 19.39
CA ALA A 305 -17.72 14.06 19.91
C ALA A 305 -17.93 15.12 18.81
N VAL A 306 -17.18 15.05 17.71
CA VAL A 306 -17.26 15.97 16.57
C VAL A 306 -18.19 15.45 15.48
N ALA A 307 -18.54 14.17 15.49
CA ALA A 307 -19.52 13.58 14.58
C ALA A 307 -20.94 13.96 15.01
N VAL A 308 -21.39 15.16 14.64
CA VAL A 308 -22.72 15.72 14.94
C VAL A 308 -23.31 16.47 13.75
#